data_AF-A0A397DNQ9-F1
#
_entry.id   AF-A0A397DNQ9-F1
#
_cell.length_a   1.000
_cell.length_b   1.000
_cell.length_c   1.000
_cell.angle_alpha   90.00
_cell.angle_beta   90.00
_cell.angle_gamma   90.00
#
_symmetry.space_group_name_H-M   'P 1'
#
loop_
_entity.id
_entity.type
_entity.pdbx_description
1 polymer ?
#
loop_
_entity_poly.entity_id
_entity_poly.type
_entity_poly.pdbx_seq_one_letter_code
_entity_poly.pdbx_strand_id
1 'polypeptide(L)'
;MASANVLDIAKRHGFWDGVAPFDFTDAYAGPPDMTLSSSLRVGRVLSLANKNVNVDTFADTTPFFSAKADTLLTVQDVMRFQRDHYEGTKFDLTKGPASGPYGDPNRYEIADADVGTGHFERAIGIYEATYTFVSVLDATNRYNDHICRFGPYSPDSTIYTPVYALATAIPATLRHGSLREFDMHSAFWINALIGNYASKWYAFAHPVVSACQIQTETYALERT
;
A
#
# COMPACT_ATOMS: atom_id res chain seq x y z
N MET A 1 -4.25 15.96 17.42
CA MET A 1 -5.18 16.04 18.57
C MET A 1 -5.14 14.70 19.29
N ALA A 2 -5.33 14.68 20.61
CA ALA A 2 -5.42 13.46 21.42
C ALA A 2 -6.42 13.69 22.56
N SER A 3 -6.85 12.61 23.24
CA SER A 3 -7.68 12.70 24.43
C SER A 3 -7.03 13.59 25.50
N ALA A 4 -7.83 14.40 26.20
CA ALA A 4 -7.31 15.38 27.17
C ALA A 4 -6.49 14.76 28.31
N ASN A 5 -6.69 13.47 28.60
CA ASN A 5 -6.01 12.71 29.64
C ASN A 5 -4.89 11.79 29.11
N VAL A 6 -4.50 11.89 27.83
CA VAL A 6 -3.50 10.97 27.22
C VAL A 6 -2.16 10.97 27.96
N LEU A 7 -1.71 12.11 28.47
CA LEU A 7 -0.45 12.22 29.22
C LEU A 7 -0.60 11.77 30.68
N ASP A 8 -1.73 12.07 31.30
CA ASP A 8 -2.05 11.66 32.68
C ASP A 8 -2.13 10.14 32.80
N ILE A 9 -2.78 9.48 31.84
CA ILE A 9 -2.83 8.01 31.76
C ILE A 9 -1.42 7.44 31.57
N ALA A 10 -0.63 7.96 30.63
CA ALA A 10 0.72 7.46 30.38
C ALA A 10 1.60 7.54 31.63
N LYS A 11 1.56 8.67 32.37
CA LYS A 11 2.29 8.82 33.63
C LYS A 11 1.78 7.88 34.72
N ARG A 12 0.46 7.80 34.92
CA ARG A 12 -0.15 6.96 35.97
C ARG A 12 0.19 5.48 35.84
N HIS A 13 0.28 5.00 34.60
CA HIS A 13 0.56 3.60 34.31
C HIS A 13 2.06 3.31 34.09
N GLY A 14 2.92 4.32 34.23
CA GLY A 14 4.38 4.15 34.07
C GLY A 14 4.84 3.96 32.63
N PHE A 15 4.00 4.30 31.64
CA PHE A 15 4.36 4.25 30.22
C PHE A 15 5.22 5.45 29.79
N TRP A 16 5.22 6.52 30.58
CA TRP A 16 6.04 7.70 30.36
C TRP A 16 6.50 8.28 31.69
N ASP A 17 7.79 8.61 31.79
CA ASP A 17 8.41 9.18 33.00
C ASP A 17 7.93 10.61 33.31
N GLY A 18 7.31 11.27 32.33
CA GLY A 18 6.87 12.64 32.45
C GLY A 18 7.97 13.69 32.30
N VAL A 19 9.18 13.27 31.93
CA VAL A 19 10.40 14.08 31.80
C VAL A 19 10.91 14.05 30.37
N ALA A 20 11.05 12.85 29.77
CA ALA A 20 11.45 12.71 28.38
C ALA A 20 10.42 13.31 27.42
N PRO A 21 10.79 13.71 26.19
CA PRO A 21 9.80 14.02 25.16
C PRO A 21 8.81 12.86 24.99
N PHE A 22 7.52 13.17 24.98
CA PHE A 22 6.48 12.14 24.90
C PHE A 22 6.43 11.51 23.51
N ASP A 23 6.74 10.22 23.42
CA ASP A 23 6.54 9.40 22.22
C ASP A 23 5.29 8.53 22.42
N PHE A 24 4.28 8.75 21.58
CA PHE A 24 3.02 8.01 21.67
C PHE A 24 3.19 6.53 21.33
N THR A 25 4.08 6.20 20.40
CA THR A 25 4.34 4.81 20.00
C THR A 25 5.03 4.07 21.14
N ASP A 26 6.06 4.67 21.73
CA ASP A 26 6.77 4.09 22.89
C ASP A 26 5.82 3.88 24.09
N ALA A 27 4.96 4.86 24.37
CA ALA A 27 4.06 4.80 25.51
C ALA A 27 2.87 3.83 25.34
N TYR A 28 2.38 3.61 24.11
CA TYR A 28 1.09 2.93 23.89
C TYR A 28 1.10 1.80 22.86
N ALA A 29 2.16 1.62 22.07
CA ALA A 29 2.23 0.51 21.13
C ALA A 29 2.56 -0.80 21.84
N GLY A 30 2.11 -1.91 21.24
CA GLY A 30 2.63 -3.22 21.59
C GLY A 30 4.10 -3.36 21.17
N PRO A 31 4.82 -4.38 21.68
CA PRO A 31 6.18 -4.64 21.24
C PRO A 31 6.22 -4.82 19.70
N PRO A 32 7.33 -4.41 19.05
CA PRO A 32 7.44 -4.53 17.60
C PRO A 32 7.30 -5.99 17.16
N ASP A 33 6.60 -6.18 16.05
CA ASP A 33 6.42 -7.48 15.43
C ASP A 33 7.78 -8.01 14.93
N MET A 34 8.09 -9.28 15.26
CA MET A 34 9.30 -9.96 14.81
C MET A 34 9.39 -10.06 13.28
N THR A 35 8.26 -9.97 12.57
CA THR A 35 8.24 -10.01 11.09
C THR A 35 8.60 -8.67 10.43
N LEU A 36 8.70 -7.59 11.22
CA LEU A 36 8.98 -6.22 10.73
C LEU A 36 8.00 -5.72 9.64
N SER A 37 6.88 -6.43 9.45
CA SER A 37 5.91 -6.25 8.37
C SER A 37 5.43 -4.81 8.25
N SER A 38 5.16 -4.15 9.37
CA SER A 38 4.71 -2.75 9.38
C SER A 38 5.86 -1.77 9.17
N SER A 39 6.96 -1.94 9.90
CA SER A 39 8.09 -1.00 9.89
C SER A 39 8.73 -0.90 8.51
N LEU A 40 8.96 -2.03 7.83
CA LEU A 40 9.55 -2.02 6.50
C LEU A 40 8.65 -1.33 5.47
N ARG A 41 7.32 -1.51 5.53
CA ARG A 41 6.39 -0.84 4.60
C ARG A 41 6.37 0.66 4.82
N VAL A 42 6.38 1.12 6.08
CA VAL A 42 6.52 2.55 6.40
C VAL A 42 7.84 3.09 5.83
N GLY A 43 8.96 2.40 6.10
CA GLY A 43 10.27 2.77 5.58
C GLY A 43 10.31 2.84 4.07
N ARG A 44 9.65 1.88 3.40
CA ARG A 44 9.59 1.85 1.94
C ARG A 44 8.80 3.02 1.38
N VAL A 45 7.60 3.31 1.89
CA VAL A 45 6.82 4.47 1.46
C VAL A 45 7.62 5.77 1.63
N LEU A 46 8.31 5.93 2.76
CA LEU A 46 9.16 7.10 3.01
C LEU A 46 10.38 7.15 2.07
N SER A 47 11.01 6.02 1.77
CA SER A 47 12.13 5.92 0.81
C SER A 47 11.71 6.22 -0.63
N LEU A 48 10.48 5.87 -1.01
CA LEU A 48 9.94 6.18 -2.32
C LEU A 48 9.64 7.68 -2.49
N ALA A 49 9.34 8.38 -1.38
CA ALA A 49 9.12 9.82 -1.34
C ALA A 49 10.42 10.64 -1.13
N ASN A 50 11.45 10.03 -0.52
CA ASN A 50 12.72 10.66 -0.22
C ASN A 50 13.86 9.64 -0.33
N LYS A 51 14.73 9.83 -1.32
CA LYS A 51 15.86 8.92 -1.63
C LYS A 51 16.91 8.83 -0.52
N ASN A 52 16.93 9.78 0.43
CA ASN A 52 17.85 9.78 1.55
C ASN A 52 17.33 8.94 2.73
N VAL A 53 16.06 8.50 2.68
CA VAL A 53 15.53 7.54 3.66
C VAL A 53 15.98 6.15 3.25
N ASN A 54 16.86 5.57 4.06
CA ASN A 54 17.29 4.19 3.89
C ASN A 54 16.27 3.24 4.52
N VAL A 55 15.61 2.40 3.71
CA VAL A 55 14.63 1.43 4.19
C VAL A 55 15.22 0.44 5.20
N ASP A 56 16.51 0.15 5.12
CA ASP A 56 17.19 -0.78 6.03
C ASP A 56 17.14 -0.34 7.49
N THR A 57 17.06 0.97 7.76
CA THR A 57 17.01 1.46 9.15
C THR A 57 15.70 1.08 9.86
N PHE A 58 14.67 0.73 9.09
CA PHE A 58 13.36 0.32 9.60
C PHE A 58 13.32 -1.16 9.98
N ALA A 59 14.39 -1.92 9.72
CA ALA A 59 14.54 -3.29 10.20
C ALA A 59 15.04 -3.36 11.66
N ASP A 60 15.80 -2.34 12.10
CA ASP A 60 16.60 -2.42 13.34
C ASP A 60 16.25 -1.36 14.40
N THR A 61 15.45 -0.34 14.07
CA THR A 61 15.21 0.83 14.96
C THR A 61 13.74 1.26 15.02
N THR A 62 13.38 2.03 16.06
CA THR A 62 12.07 2.71 16.14
C THR A 62 11.95 3.72 15.00
N PRO A 63 11.11 3.46 14.00
CA PRO A 63 11.10 4.24 12.78
C PRO A 63 10.54 5.64 13.02
N PHE A 64 11.14 6.65 12.38
CA PHE A 64 10.58 8.00 12.40
C PHE A 64 9.24 8.04 11.66
N PHE A 65 8.26 8.70 12.29
CA PHE A 65 6.87 8.76 11.82
C PHE A 65 6.71 9.43 10.44
N SER A 66 7.61 10.36 10.07
CA SER A 66 7.49 11.15 8.84
C SER A 66 8.84 11.52 8.26
N ALA A 67 8.89 11.67 6.93
CA ALA A 67 10.01 12.25 6.22
C ALA A 67 9.53 13.37 5.29
N LYS A 68 10.39 14.36 5.05
CA LYS A 68 10.15 15.38 4.03
C LYS A 68 10.33 14.75 2.65
N ALA A 69 9.37 14.88 1.74
CA ALA A 69 9.54 14.43 0.37
C ALA A 69 10.61 15.24 -0.38
N ASP A 70 11.34 14.60 -1.30
CA ASP A 70 12.36 15.26 -2.12
C ASP A 70 11.73 16.26 -3.10
N THR A 71 10.58 15.88 -3.67
CA THR A 71 9.82 16.67 -4.63
C THR A 71 8.33 16.63 -4.29
N LEU A 72 7.56 17.51 -4.93
CA LEU A 72 6.10 17.43 -4.86
C LEU A 72 5.65 16.08 -5.44
N LEU A 73 4.85 15.34 -4.68
CA LEU A 73 4.30 14.05 -5.11
C LEU A 73 3.03 14.28 -5.93
N THR A 74 2.94 13.59 -7.06
CA THR A 74 1.72 13.54 -7.86
C THR A 74 0.80 12.44 -7.35
N VAL A 75 -0.46 12.43 -7.79
CA VAL A 75 -1.39 11.34 -7.47
C VAL A 75 -0.90 10.01 -8.06
N GLN A 76 -0.27 10.03 -9.23
CA GLN A 76 0.34 8.83 -9.83
C GLN A 76 1.49 8.28 -8.98
N ASP A 77 2.26 9.14 -8.31
CA ASP A 77 3.30 8.68 -7.39
C ASP A 77 2.68 7.91 -6.22
N VAL A 78 1.64 8.45 -5.60
CA VAL A 78 0.94 7.79 -4.48
C VAL A 78 0.29 6.48 -4.91
N MET A 79 -0.33 6.43 -6.09
CA MET A 79 -0.83 5.19 -6.66
C MET A 79 0.28 4.16 -6.86
N ARG A 80 1.41 4.58 -7.45
CA ARG A 80 2.59 3.73 -7.67
C ARG A 80 3.11 3.17 -6.35
N PHE A 81 3.14 3.97 -5.28
CA PHE A 81 3.61 3.49 -3.97
C PHE A 81 2.77 2.33 -3.44
N GLN A 82 1.46 2.33 -3.71
CA GLN A 82 0.62 1.20 -3.32
C GLN A 82 0.94 -0.10 -4.07
N ARG A 83 1.59 -0.02 -5.24
CA ARG A 83 1.93 -1.17 -6.10
C ARG A 83 3.27 -1.81 -5.77
N ASP A 84 4.01 -1.27 -4.82
CA ASP A 84 5.42 -1.59 -4.60
C ASP A 84 5.61 -2.87 -3.77
N HIS A 85 6.59 -3.66 -4.18
CA HIS A 85 7.05 -4.90 -3.55
C HIS A 85 8.53 -4.83 -3.19
N TYR A 86 9.00 -3.65 -2.80
CA TYR A 86 10.39 -3.34 -2.45
C TYR A 86 11.39 -3.40 -3.61
N GLU A 87 10.93 -3.21 -4.85
CA GLU A 87 11.76 -3.33 -6.05
C GLU A 87 13.03 -2.49 -5.96
N GLY A 88 14.17 -3.11 -6.27
CA GLY A 88 15.49 -2.46 -6.24
C GLY A 88 16.13 -2.31 -4.85
N THR A 89 15.53 -2.87 -3.81
CA THR A 89 16.13 -2.94 -2.46
C THR A 89 16.61 -4.35 -2.14
N LYS A 90 17.23 -4.55 -0.96
CA LYS A 90 17.58 -5.90 -0.49
C LYS A 90 16.37 -6.77 -0.14
N PHE A 91 15.19 -6.15 0.03
CA PHE A 91 13.92 -6.79 0.38
C PHE A 91 13.05 -7.06 -0.86
N ASP A 92 13.58 -6.88 -2.07
CA ASP A 92 12.85 -7.00 -3.34
C ASP A 92 12.23 -8.39 -3.51
N LEU A 93 10.90 -8.46 -3.41
CA LEU A 93 10.17 -9.73 -3.53
C LEU A 93 10.10 -10.25 -4.96
N THR A 94 10.47 -9.46 -5.97
CA THR A 94 10.54 -9.91 -7.37
C THR A 94 11.83 -10.69 -7.66
N LYS A 95 12.71 -10.85 -6.65
CA LYS A 95 14.01 -11.50 -6.76
C LYS A 95 14.12 -12.73 -5.84
N GLY A 96 15.17 -13.50 -6.12
CA GLY A 96 15.56 -14.64 -5.31
C GLY A 96 14.79 -15.92 -5.63
N PRO A 97 15.12 -17.04 -4.96
CA PRO A 97 14.49 -18.33 -5.24
C PRO A 97 12.98 -18.34 -4.99
N ALA A 98 12.52 -17.57 -4.00
CA ALA A 98 11.11 -17.51 -3.60
C ALA A 98 10.21 -16.81 -4.64
N SER A 99 10.78 -15.98 -5.52
CA SER A 99 10.02 -15.34 -6.61
C SER A 99 9.82 -16.24 -7.83
N GLY A 100 10.34 -17.47 -7.78
CA GLY A 100 10.30 -18.42 -8.90
C GLY A 100 11.05 -17.92 -10.16
N PRO A 101 10.90 -18.62 -11.29
CA PRO A 101 11.63 -18.31 -12.52
C PRO A 101 11.23 -16.98 -13.18
N TYR A 102 10.07 -16.43 -12.81
CA TYR A 102 9.49 -15.25 -13.47
C TYR A 102 9.33 -14.04 -12.55
N GLY A 103 9.81 -14.11 -11.31
CA GLY A 103 9.86 -12.93 -10.42
C GLY A 103 8.53 -12.57 -9.76
N ASP A 104 7.67 -13.54 -9.45
CA ASP A 104 6.39 -13.32 -8.77
C ASP A 104 6.64 -12.77 -7.34
N PRO A 105 6.14 -11.57 -6.99
CA PRO A 105 6.30 -11.01 -5.65
C PRO A 105 5.37 -11.64 -4.61
N ASN A 106 4.36 -12.42 -5.02
CA ASN A 106 3.39 -12.96 -4.09
C ASN A 106 4.00 -14.02 -3.15
N ARG A 107 3.62 -13.96 -1.88
CA ARG A 107 4.01 -14.92 -0.83
C ARG A 107 2.74 -15.48 -0.19
N TYR A 108 2.53 -16.78 -0.39
CA TYR A 108 1.42 -17.51 0.22
C TYR A 108 1.90 -18.08 1.54
N GLU A 109 1.15 -17.83 2.62
CA GLU A 109 1.49 -18.36 3.94
C GLU A 109 1.58 -19.89 3.88
N ILE A 110 2.64 -20.43 4.49
CA ILE A 110 2.81 -21.87 4.73
C ILE A 110 2.31 -22.12 6.15
N ALA A 111 1.53 -23.18 6.36
CA ALA A 111 0.97 -23.51 7.67
C ALA A 111 2.06 -23.56 8.77
N ASP A 112 1.91 -22.68 9.78
CA ASP A 112 2.47 -22.50 11.14
C ASP A 112 3.77 -23.19 11.64
N ALA A 113 4.33 -24.18 10.96
CA ALA A 113 5.40 -25.02 11.50
C ALA A 113 6.79 -24.35 11.55
N ASP A 114 7.05 -23.31 10.74
CA ASP A 114 8.41 -22.74 10.55
C ASP A 114 8.52 -21.22 10.82
N VAL A 115 7.49 -20.60 11.43
CA VAL A 115 7.40 -19.14 11.67
C VAL A 115 8.59 -18.59 12.48
N GLY A 116 9.31 -19.45 13.21
CA GLY A 116 10.47 -19.05 14.03
C GLY A 116 11.80 -18.89 13.26
N THR A 117 11.94 -19.40 12.04
CA THR A 117 13.25 -19.46 11.33
C THR A 117 13.28 -18.87 9.93
N GLY A 118 12.13 -18.49 9.37
CA GLY A 118 12.07 -17.79 8.09
C GLY A 118 10.72 -17.15 7.86
N HIS A 119 10.67 -15.81 7.80
CA HIS A 119 9.52 -15.07 7.32
C HIS A 119 9.88 -14.38 6.00
N PHE A 120 8.86 -14.12 5.18
CA PHE A 120 9.00 -13.20 4.07
C PHE A 120 8.49 -11.83 4.50
N GLU A 121 9.06 -10.80 3.89
CA GLU A 121 8.66 -9.43 4.03
C GLU A 121 7.27 -9.24 3.44
N ARG A 122 6.39 -8.52 4.15
CA ARG A 122 5.07 -8.17 3.63
C ARG A 122 5.16 -6.94 2.74
N ALA A 123 4.97 -7.11 1.43
CA ALA A 123 4.91 -6.01 0.47
C ALA A 123 3.74 -5.03 0.72
N ILE A 124 3.85 -3.83 0.12
CA ILE A 124 2.78 -2.82 0.13
C ILE A 124 1.66 -3.29 -0.79
N GLY A 125 2.00 -3.65 -2.03
CA GLY A 125 1.11 -4.34 -2.96
C GLY A 125 0.98 -5.81 -2.57
N ILE A 126 -0.26 -6.31 -2.47
CA ILE A 126 -0.49 -7.71 -2.15
C ILE A 126 -1.81 -8.21 -2.74
N TYR A 127 -1.76 -9.43 -3.29
CA TYR A 127 -2.90 -10.15 -3.88
C TYR A 127 -4.13 -10.29 -2.97
N GLU A 128 -3.95 -10.20 -1.65
CA GLU A 128 -5.04 -10.23 -0.65
C GLU A 128 -5.86 -8.94 -0.62
N ALA A 129 -5.33 -7.83 -1.15
CA ALA A 129 -6.00 -6.54 -1.10
C ALA A 129 -7.32 -6.61 -1.89
N THR A 130 -8.42 -6.38 -1.19
CA THR A 130 -9.76 -6.37 -1.80
C THR A 130 -9.98 -5.11 -2.61
N TYR A 131 -9.44 -3.98 -2.15
CA TYR A 131 -9.46 -2.71 -2.86
C TYR A 131 -8.38 -1.79 -2.29
N THR A 132 -8.05 -0.79 -3.08
CA THR A 132 -7.24 0.36 -2.70
C THR A 132 -7.91 1.64 -3.16
N PHE A 133 -7.57 2.76 -2.53
CA PHE A 133 -8.01 4.06 -3.02
C PHE A 133 -6.99 5.15 -2.73
N VAL A 134 -7.04 6.20 -3.55
CA VAL A 134 -6.30 7.45 -3.35
C VAL A 134 -7.27 8.61 -3.44
N SER A 135 -7.41 9.36 -2.36
CA SER A 135 -8.26 10.55 -2.31
C SER A 135 -7.45 11.80 -2.59
N VAL A 136 -7.90 12.60 -3.56
CA VAL A 136 -7.31 13.90 -3.89
C VAL A 136 -8.31 14.99 -3.55
N LEU A 137 -7.81 16.01 -2.84
CA LEU A 137 -8.56 17.22 -2.54
C LEU A 137 -8.11 18.31 -3.51
N ASP A 138 -9.04 18.91 -4.26
CA ASP A 138 -8.78 20.04 -5.15
C ASP A 138 -9.56 21.26 -4.67
N ALA A 139 -8.88 22.16 -3.96
CA ALA A 139 -9.47 23.40 -3.47
C ALA A 139 -9.88 24.38 -4.58
N THR A 140 -9.43 24.17 -5.82
CA THR A 140 -9.70 25.06 -6.96
C THR A 140 -10.93 24.64 -7.78
N ASN A 141 -11.35 23.38 -7.66
CA ASN A 141 -12.49 22.83 -8.39
C ASN A 141 -13.66 22.49 -7.45
N ARG A 142 -14.53 23.45 -7.16
CA ARG A 142 -15.67 23.28 -6.24
C ARG A 142 -16.66 22.16 -6.58
N TYR A 143 -16.63 21.63 -7.80
CA TYR A 143 -17.52 20.55 -8.24
C TYR A 143 -16.86 19.17 -8.17
N ASN A 144 -15.52 19.14 -8.19
CA ASN A 144 -14.68 17.94 -8.09
C ASN A 144 -13.65 18.12 -6.97
N ASP A 145 -14.04 18.77 -5.88
CA ASP A 145 -13.14 19.12 -4.78
C ASP A 145 -12.57 17.87 -4.09
N HIS A 146 -13.22 16.73 -4.30
CA HIS A 146 -12.88 15.43 -3.77
C HIS A 146 -13.01 14.36 -4.86
N ILE A 147 -11.88 13.81 -5.31
CA ILE A 147 -11.82 12.68 -6.23
C ILE A 147 -11.26 11.48 -5.48
N CYS A 148 -12.07 10.43 -5.34
CA CYS A 148 -11.65 9.14 -4.84
C CYS A 148 -11.26 8.25 -6.01
N ARG A 149 -9.97 7.97 -6.18
CA ARG A 149 -9.50 7.07 -7.21
C ARG A 149 -9.51 5.67 -6.64
N PHE A 150 -10.47 4.87 -7.06
CA PHE A 150 -10.76 3.55 -6.49
C PHE A 150 -10.21 2.44 -7.39
N GLY A 151 -9.46 1.52 -6.80
CA GLY A 151 -8.88 0.36 -7.46
C GLY A 151 -9.38 -0.92 -6.79
N PRO A 152 -10.32 -1.67 -7.37
CA PRO A 152 -10.73 -2.96 -6.83
C PRO A 152 -9.67 -4.03 -7.15
N TYR A 153 -9.44 -4.94 -6.20
CA TYR A 153 -8.34 -5.92 -6.18
C TYR A 153 -6.96 -5.28 -5.87
N SER A 154 -5.91 -6.09 -5.96
CA SER A 154 -4.53 -5.73 -5.67
C SER A 154 -4.03 -4.53 -6.48
N PRO A 155 -3.32 -3.57 -5.86
CA PRO A 155 -2.91 -2.32 -6.48
C PRO A 155 -1.99 -2.49 -7.71
N ASP A 156 -1.15 -3.52 -7.73
CA ASP A 156 -0.25 -3.87 -8.84
C ASP A 156 -1.02 -4.33 -10.10
N SER A 157 -2.23 -4.85 -9.92
CA SER A 157 -3.04 -5.42 -11.01
C SER A 157 -4.32 -4.62 -11.31
N THR A 158 -4.70 -3.66 -10.47
CA THR A 158 -5.88 -2.79 -10.68
C THR A 158 -5.55 -1.53 -11.48
N ILE A 159 -6.57 -1.00 -12.14
CA ILE A 159 -6.60 0.36 -12.67
C ILE A 159 -7.41 1.24 -11.73
N TYR A 160 -6.87 2.38 -11.30
CA TYR A 160 -7.58 3.32 -10.44
C TYR A 160 -8.61 4.13 -11.24
N THR A 161 -9.89 3.92 -10.93
CA THR A 161 -11.00 4.65 -11.57
C THR A 161 -11.40 5.85 -10.72
N PRO A 162 -11.50 7.07 -11.29
CA PRO A 162 -11.94 8.24 -10.53
C PRO A 162 -13.43 8.16 -10.21
N VAL A 163 -13.75 8.29 -8.93
CA VAL A 163 -15.11 8.41 -8.37
C VAL A 163 -15.19 9.78 -7.71
N TYR A 164 -16.06 10.64 -8.25
CA TYR A 164 -16.26 12.00 -7.74
C TYR A 164 -17.18 11.98 -6.52
N ALA A 165 -16.89 12.77 -5.50
CA ALA A 165 -17.68 12.78 -4.26
C ALA A 165 -19.15 13.19 -4.47
N LEU A 166 -19.44 14.01 -5.48
CA LEU A 166 -20.80 14.43 -5.83
C LEU A 166 -21.51 13.48 -6.81
N ALA A 167 -20.87 12.37 -7.20
CA ALA A 167 -21.49 11.41 -8.10
C ALA A 167 -22.71 10.75 -7.43
N THR A 168 -23.88 10.86 -8.07
CA THR A 168 -25.12 10.21 -7.59
C THR A 168 -25.27 8.77 -8.07
N ALA A 169 -24.39 8.33 -8.98
CA ALA A 169 -24.34 6.97 -9.49
C ALA A 169 -22.90 6.62 -9.84
N ILE A 170 -22.55 5.34 -9.70
CA ILE A 170 -21.26 4.77 -10.07
C ILE A 170 -21.44 3.74 -11.19
N PRO A 171 -20.40 3.47 -12.00
CA PRO A 171 -20.46 2.45 -13.04
C PRO A 171 -20.90 1.10 -12.48
N ALA A 172 -21.69 0.35 -13.25
CA ALA A 172 -22.21 -0.95 -12.83
C ALA A 172 -21.06 -1.88 -12.37
N THR A 173 -19.93 -1.87 -13.08
CA THR A 173 -18.74 -2.68 -12.79
C THR A 173 -18.09 -2.40 -11.43
N LEU A 174 -18.24 -1.19 -10.89
CA LEU A 174 -17.75 -0.81 -9.57
C LEU A 174 -18.82 -0.95 -8.47
N ARG A 175 -20.10 -1.10 -8.86
CA ARG A 175 -21.23 -1.12 -7.93
C ARG A 175 -21.37 -2.43 -7.16
N HIS A 176 -20.81 -3.52 -7.68
CA HIS A 176 -21.00 -4.86 -7.13
C HIS A 176 -19.74 -5.70 -7.24
N GLY A 177 -19.66 -6.69 -6.36
CA GLY A 177 -18.60 -7.68 -6.28
C GLY A 177 -18.76 -8.50 -5.02
N SER A 178 -18.43 -9.78 -5.10
CA SER A 178 -18.45 -10.71 -3.97
C SER A 178 -17.16 -11.50 -3.97
N LEU A 179 -16.48 -11.60 -2.83
CA LEU A 179 -15.32 -12.48 -2.69
C LEU A 179 -15.69 -13.97 -2.73
N ARG A 180 -16.99 -14.30 -2.71
CA ARG A 180 -17.51 -15.67 -2.63
C ARG A 180 -18.14 -16.16 -3.93
N GLU A 181 -18.44 -15.25 -4.86
CA GLU A 181 -19.13 -15.56 -6.11
C GLU A 181 -18.42 -14.85 -7.25
N PHE A 182 -17.91 -15.66 -8.18
CA PHE A 182 -17.20 -15.19 -9.36
C PHE A 182 -18.15 -14.47 -10.32
N ASP A 183 -17.77 -13.27 -10.76
CA ASP A 183 -18.59 -12.46 -11.67
C ASP A 183 -17.73 -11.59 -12.60
N MET A 184 -17.76 -11.89 -13.90
CA MET A 184 -17.03 -11.14 -14.93
C MET A 184 -17.61 -9.75 -15.22
N HIS A 185 -18.75 -9.39 -14.62
CA HIS A 185 -19.29 -8.03 -14.65
C HIS A 185 -18.80 -7.16 -13.49
N SER A 186 -18.05 -7.73 -12.53
CA SER A 186 -17.41 -7.00 -11.44
C SER A 186 -15.96 -6.65 -11.77
N ALA A 187 -15.59 -5.38 -11.58
CA ALA A 187 -14.22 -4.92 -11.76
C ALA A 187 -13.22 -5.66 -10.85
N PHE A 188 -13.65 -6.08 -9.66
CA PHE A 188 -12.83 -6.87 -8.75
C PHE A 188 -12.36 -8.17 -9.41
N TRP A 189 -13.28 -8.97 -9.96
CA TRP A 189 -12.95 -10.26 -10.54
C TRP A 189 -12.20 -10.15 -11.86
N ILE A 190 -12.45 -9.10 -12.65
CA ILE A 190 -11.67 -8.80 -13.86
C ILE A 190 -10.21 -8.55 -13.47
N ASN A 191 -9.96 -7.67 -12.49
CA ASN A 191 -8.59 -7.37 -12.03
C ASN A 191 -7.96 -8.58 -11.33
N ALA A 192 -8.73 -9.34 -10.56
CA ALA A 192 -8.26 -10.57 -9.92
C ALA A 192 -7.81 -11.61 -10.96
N LEU A 193 -8.59 -11.80 -12.02
CA LEU A 193 -8.23 -12.67 -13.14
C LEU A 193 -6.91 -12.21 -13.77
N ILE A 194 -6.79 -10.92 -14.10
CA ILE A 194 -5.58 -10.35 -14.69
C ILE A 194 -4.37 -10.58 -13.78
N GLY A 195 -4.46 -10.24 -12.50
CA GLY A 195 -3.34 -10.41 -11.57
C GLY A 195 -2.94 -11.87 -11.36
N ASN A 196 -3.90 -12.79 -11.29
CA ASN A 196 -3.62 -14.22 -11.19
C ASN A 196 -2.94 -14.80 -12.43
N TYR A 197 -3.27 -14.28 -13.62
CA TYR A 197 -2.59 -14.69 -14.86
C TYR A 197 -1.21 -14.03 -14.99
N ALA A 198 -1.12 -12.74 -14.66
CA ALA A 198 0.11 -11.98 -14.77
C ALA A 198 1.19 -12.49 -13.79
N SER A 199 0.83 -12.88 -12.57
CA SER A 199 1.77 -13.39 -11.57
C SER A 199 2.54 -14.63 -12.04
N LYS A 200 1.90 -15.51 -12.82
CA LYS A 200 2.54 -16.72 -13.37
C LYS A 200 3.72 -16.41 -14.29
N TRP A 201 3.72 -15.25 -14.93
CA TRP A 201 4.75 -14.80 -15.88
C TRP A 201 5.16 -13.36 -15.57
N TYR A 202 5.32 -13.03 -14.28
CA TYR A 202 5.38 -11.65 -13.78
C TYR A 202 6.35 -10.76 -14.56
N ALA A 203 7.59 -11.20 -14.75
CA ALA A 203 8.62 -10.46 -15.48
C ALA A 203 8.25 -10.08 -16.92
N PHE A 204 7.35 -10.83 -17.56
CA PHE A 204 6.91 -10.59 -18.95
C PHE A 204 5.53 -9.94 -19.03
N ALA A 205 4.60 -10.36 -18.16
CA ALA A 205 3.21 -9.91 -18.19
C ALA A 205 2.98 -8.59 -17.43
N HIS A 206 3.62 -8.42 -16.26
CA HIS A 206 3.44 -7.23 -15.42
C HIS A 206 3.83 -5.93 -16.15
N PRO A 207 4.92 -5.85 -16.95
CA PRO A 207 5.21 -4.66 -17.74
C PRO A 207 4.08 -4.24 -18.69
N VAL A 208 3.34 -5.21 -19.25
CA VAL A 208 2.19 -4.94 -20.13
C VAL A 208 1.01 -4.41 -19.32
N VAL A 209 0.73 -5.00 -18.15
CA VAL A 209 -0.29 -4.51 -17.21
C VAL A 209 0.02 -3.08 -16.78
N SER A 210 1.27 -2.81 -16.39
CA SER A 210 1.72 -1.48 -15.98
C SER A 210 1.60 -0.43 -17.08
N ALA A 211 1.96 -0.79 -18.32
CA ALA A 211 1.80 0.11 -19.45
C ALA A 211 0.32 0.48 -19.69
N CYS A 212 -0.59 -0.50 -19.57
CA CYS A 212 -2.03 -0.27 -19.70
C CYS A 212 -2.58 0.60 -18.56
N GLN A 213 -2.16 0.37 -17.31
CA GLN A 213 -2.49 1.21 -16.16
C GLN A 213 -2.07 2.65 -16.41
N ILE A 214 -0.80 2.90 -16.76
CA ILE A 214 -0.26 4.23 -17.01
C ILE A 214 -1.05 4.93 -18.11
N GLN A 215 -1.29 4.26 -19.23
CA GLN A 215 -2.02 4.83 -20.36
C GLN A 215 -3.45 5.25 -19.95
N THR A 216 -4.16 4.36 -19.28
CA THR A 216 -5.57 4.57 -18.89
C THR A 216 -5.69 5.64 -17.81
N GLU A 217 -4.83 5.59 -16.79
CA GLU A 217 -4.83 6.52 -15.66
C GLU A 217 -4.41 7.93 -16.10
N THR A 218 -3.44 8.06 -17.00
CA THR A 218 -3.04 9.35 -17.58
C THR A 218 -4.17 9.95 -18.40
N TYR A 219 -4.81 9.16 -19.26
CA TYR A 219 -5.96 9.61 -20.04
C TYR A 219 -7.12 10.11 -19.17
N ALA A 220 -7.35 9.46 -18.03
CA ALA A 220 -8.35 9.87 -17.06
C ALA A 220 -7.97 11.16 -16.31
N LEU A 221 -6.67 11.38 -16.06
CA LEU A 221 -6.16 12.58 -15.41
C LEU A 221 -6.24 13.83 -16.29
N GLU A 222 -6.02 13.71 -17.59
CA GLU A 222 -6.13 14.83 -18.55
C GLU A 222 -7.56 15.38 -18.69
N ARG A 223 -8.57 14.65 -18.19
CA ARG A 223 -9.99 15.00 -18.28
C ARG A 223 -10.64 15.36 -16.94
N THR A 224 -9.90 15.25 -15.83
CA THR A 224 -10.32 15.65 -14.48
C THR A 224 -9.79 17.02 -14.15
#